data_AF-A0A2G5QQI2-F1
#
_entry.id   AF-A0A2G5QQI2-F1
#
_cell.length_a   1.000
_cell.length_b   1.000
_cell.length_c   1.000
_cell.angle_alpha   90.00
_cell.angle_beta   90.00
_cell.angle_gamma   90.00
#
_symmetry.space_group_name_H-M   'P 1'
#
loop_
_entity.id
_entity.type
_entity.pdbx_description
1 polymer ?
#
loop_
_entity_poly.entity_id
_entity_poly.type
_entity_poly.pdbx_seq_one_letter_code
_entity_poly.pdbx_strand_id
1 'polypeptide(L)'
;MRSALPKIPSTQRIEAFARGAGFNAYAAMRAALRDGPVRVVPHDEAFERYLSDHDLHANDRALRRTLARVGLRRAMAHDSMLTTTGYGIAWQLYKTNAEARAASVQLRADLLDDWSADQFELASLYLSQLEPRKSLNRDYSTYNLKHQAERLSRERGIATHLGNYVCNGVFIAAALSAGFHVRQIDWSSLNGFINATTRSIKAARTGQLINRSTMSALWRLVTAPDPEVSEAA
;
A
#
# COMPACT_ATOMS: atom_id res chain seq x y z
N MET A 1 -4.95 -13.11 -4.91
CA MET A 1 -5.01 -13.54 -6.32
C MET A 1 -6.37 -14.08 -6.74
N ARG A 2 -6.95 -15.12 -6.12
CA ARG A 2 -8.27 -15.66 -6.53
C ARG A 2 -9.36 -14.58 -6.73
N SER A 3 -9.54 -13.68 -5.77
CA SER A 3 -10.54 -12.61 -5.87
C SER A 3 -10.21 -11.53 -6.90
N ALA A 4 -8.91 -11.32 -7.20
CA ALA A 4 -8.47 -10.30 -8.15
C ALA A 4 -8.58 -10.79 -9.61
N LEU A 5 -8.46 -12.10 -9.82
CA LEU A 5 -8.41 -12.73 -11.15
C LEU A 5 -9.34 -13.94 -11.19
N PRO A 6 -10.65 -13.79 -10.94
CA PRO A 6 -11.55 -14.92 -10.73
C PRO A 6 -11.64 -15.85 -11.95
N LYS A 7 -11.53 -15.27 -13.16
CA LYS A 7 -11.63 -15.97 -14.44
C LYS A 7 -10.37 -16.75 -14.85
N ILE A 8 -9.21 -16.45 -14.25
CA ILE A 8 -7.95 -17.12 -14.57
C ILE A 8 -7.84 -18.43 -13.78
N PRO A 9 -7.48 -19.58 -14.39
CA PRO A 9 -7.30 -20.84 -13.67
C PRO A 9 -6.33 -20.74 -12.48
N SER A 10 -6.53 -21.54 -11.43
CA SER A 10 -5.68 -21.51 -10.22
C SER A 10 -4.21 -21.72 -10.52
N THR A 11 -3.88 -22.71 -11.35
CA THR A 11 -2.51 -23.02 -11.77
C THR A 11 -1.85 -21.84 -12.49
N GLN A 12 -2.59 -21.17 -13.38
CA GLN A 12 -2.09 -20.01 -14.10
C GLN A 12 -1.88 -18.80 -13.17
N ARG A 13 -2.77 -18.58 -12.20
CA ARG A 13 -2.60 -17.50 -11.21
C ARG A 13 -1.37 -17.69 -10.32
N ILE A 14 -1.09 -18.91 -9.88
CA ILE A 14 0.06 -19.17 -8.99
C ILE A 14 1.39 -19.09 -9.73
N GLU A 15 1.43 -19.52 -10.99
CA GLU A 15 2.60 -19.37 -11.85
C GLU A 15 2.85 -17.89 -12.17
N ALA A 16 1.84 -17.16 -12.64
CA ALA A 16 1.94 -15.72 -12.88
C ALA A 16 2.44 -14.98 -11.62
N PHE A 17 1.86 -15.30 -10.45
CA PHE A 17 2.30 -14.72 -9.19
C PHE A 17 3.77 -15.04 -8.87
N ALA A 18 4.23 -16.27 -9.11
CA ALA A 18 5.63 -16.65 -8.91
C ALA A 18 6.57 -15.85 -9.82
N ARG A 19 6.21 -15.66 -11.10
CA ARG A 19 6.94 -14.81 -12.05
C ARG A 19 6.99 -13.36 -11.56
N GLY A 20 5.84 -12.83 -11.15
CA GLY A 20 5.71 -11.50 -10.56
C GLY A 20 6.48 -11.30 -9.26
N ALA A 21 6.79 -12.38 -8.55
CA ALA A 21 7.62 -12.36 -7.35
C ALA A 21 9.13 -12.56 -7.64
N GLY A 22 9.53 -12.62 -8.92
CA GLY A 22 10.92 -12.77 -9.36
C GLY A 22 11.41 -14.21 -9.46
N PHE A 23 10.52 -15.20 -9.40
CA PHE A 23 10.88 -16.61 -9.54
C PHE A 23 10.66 -17.11 -10.97
N ASN A 24 11.52 -18.04 -11.40
CA ASN A 24 11.40 -18.69 -12.70
C ASN A 24 10.26 -19.72 -12.79
N ALA A 25 9.56 -20.04 -11.71
CA ALA A 25 8.39 -20.93 -11.70
C ALA A 25 7.78 -20.97 -10.29
N TYR A 26 6.52 -21.39 -10.19
CA TYR A 26 5.87 -21.68 -8.92
C TYR A 26 6.64 -22.71 -8.09
N ALA A 27 7.22 -23.74 -8.73
CA ALA A 27 8.03 -24.74 -8.05
C ALA A 27 9.26 -24.14 -7.33
N ALA A 28 9.94 -23.18 -7.96
CA ALA A 28 11.09 -22.48 -7.39
C ALA A 28 10.68 -21.58 -6.22
N MET A 29 9.59 -20.83 -6.38
CA MET A 29 9.02 -20.04 -5.29
C MET A 29 8.63 -20.92 -4.09
N ARG A 30 7.96 -22.05 -4.35
CA ARG A 30 7.58 -23.01 -3.31
C ARG A 30 8.79 -23.60 -2.60
N ALA A 31 9.86 -23.89 -3.33
CA ALA A 31 11.11 -24.37 -2.74
C ALA A 31 11.69 -23.33 -1.78
N ALA A 32 11.84 -22.07 -2.22
CA ALA A 32 12.37 -20.99 -1.39
C ALA A 32 11.50 -20.72 -0.14
N LEU A 33 10.17 -20.81 -0.26
CA LEU A 33 9.26 -20.63 0.87
C LEU A 33 9.34 -21.76 1.92
N ARG A 34 9.91 -22.93 1.58
CA ARG A 34 10.16 -23.99 2.58
C ARG A 34 11.30 -23.63 3.52
N ASP A 35 12.27 -22.85 3.05
CA ASP A 35 13.45 -22.44 3.82
C ASP A 35 13.14 -21.24 4.72
N GLY A 36 12.02 -20.54 4.47
CA GLY A 36 11.51 -19.48 5.32
C GLY A 36 10.82 -18.36 4.55
N PRO A 37 10.46 -17.26 5.23
CA PRO A 37 9.89 -16.08 4.58
C PRO A 37 10.88 -15.45 3.62
N VAL A 38 10.43 -15.21 2.38
CA VAL A 38 11.24 -14.56 1.33
C VAL A 38 10.77 -13.11 1.13
N ARG A 39 11.72 -12.18 1.02
CA ARG A 39 11.45 -10.81 0.60
C ARG A 39 11.56 -10.73 -0.92
N VAL A 40 10.52 -10.19 -1.56
CA VAL A 40 10.44 -10.05 -3.01
C VAL A 40 10.08 -8.62 -3.38
N VAL A 41 10.52 -8.19 -4.56
CA VAL A 41 10.07 -6.95 -5.19
C VAL A 41 9.04 -7.34 -6.26
N PRO A 42 7.87 -6.68 -6.35
CA PRO A 42 6.90 -6.98 -7.40
C PRO A 42 7.44 -6.62 -8.80
N HIS A 43 7.35 -7.57 -9.73
CA HIS A 43 7.72 -7.43 -11.14
C HIS A 43 6.45 -7.55 -12.00
N ASP A 44 5.71 -6.46 -12.17
CA ASP A 44 4.45 -6.47 -12.94
C ASP A 44 4.65 -6.95 -14.38
N GLU A 45 5.73 -6.51 -15.04
CA GLU A 45 6.05 -6.94 -16.40
C GLU A 45 6.20 -8.46 -16.52
N ALA A 46 6.87 -9.12 -15.57
CA ALA A 46 7.03 -10.57 -15.59
C ALA A 46 5.70 -11.31 -15.31
N PHE A 47 4.85 -10.71 -14.48
CA PHE A 47 3.51 -11.21 -14.20
C PHE A 47 2.60 -11.09 -15.43
N GLU A 48 2.59 -9.93 -16.09
CA GLU A 48 1.78 -9.62 -17.26
C GLU A 48 2.23 -10.42 -18.48
N ARG A 49 3.55 -10.51 -18.70
CA ARG A 49 4.12 -11.31 -19.79
C ARG A 49 3.72 -12.77 -19.68
N TYR A 50 3.82 -13.37 -18.49
CA TYR A 50 3.39 -14.75 -18.30
C TYR A 50 1.92 -14.96 -18.65
N LEU A 51 1.04 -14.04 -18.25
CA LEU A 51 -0.37 -14.12 -18.59
C LEU A 51 -0.59 -13.98 -20.11
N SER A 52 0.07 -13.00 -20.73
CA SER A 52 -0.01 -12.77 -22.17
C SER A 52 0.47 -13.96 -22.99
N ASP A 53 1.56 -14.63 -22.58
CA ASP A 53 2.10 -15.82 -23.24
C ASP A 53 1.11 -17.01 -23.22
N HIS A 54 0.05 -16.93 -22.40
CA HIS A 54 -1.00 -17.94 -22.26
C HIS A 54 -2.38 -17.44 -22.70
N ASP A 55 -2.46 -16.34 -23.44
CA ASP A 55 -3.71 -15.70 -23.88
C ASP A 55 -4.64 -15.32 -22.72
N LEU A 56 -4.04 -14.90 -21.59
CA LEU A 56 -4.73 -14.45 -20.40
C LEU A 56 -4.46 -12.97 -20.15
N HIS A 57 -5.47 -12.26 -19.68
CA HIS A 57 -5.36 -10.84 -19.35
C HIS A 57 -5.81 -10.56 -17.92
N ALA A 58 -5.12 -9.63 -17.28
CA ALA A 58 -5.44 -9.10 -15.96
C ALA A 58 -5.80 -7.62 -16.07
N ASN A 59 -6.51 -7.10 -15.08
CA ASN A 59 -6.67 -5.65 -14.94
C ASN A 59 -5.30 -5.01 -14.67
N ASP A 60 -5.18 -3.73 -15.05
CA ASP A 60 -3.98 -2.95 -14.78
C ASP A 60 -3.57 -3.02 -13.29
N ARG A 61 -2.27 -3.17 -13.05
CA ARG A 61 -1.64 -3.28 -11.72
C ARG A 61 -2.20 -4.40 -10.84
N ALA A 62 -2.78 -5.45 -11.42
CA ALA A 62 -3.43 -6.53 -10.66
C ALA A 62 -2.53 -7.16 -9.59
N LEU A 63 -1.23 -7.34 -9.89
CA LEU A 63 -0.25 -7.88 -8.94
C LEU A 63 -0.06 -6.92 -7.76
N ARG A 64 0.35 -5.68 -8.03
CA ARG A 64 0.56 -4.65 -7.01
C ARG A 64 -0.66 -4.41 -6.14
N ARG A 65 -1.83 -4.19 -6.75
CA ARG A 65 -3.08 -3.97 -6.01
C ARG A 65 -3.46 -5.19 -5.17
N THR A 66 -3.18 -6.41 -5.65
CA THR A 66 -3.37 -7.61 -4.84
C THR A 66 -2.45 -7.62 -3.61
N LEU A 67 -1.18 -7.27 -3.76
CA LEU A 67 -0.22 -7.22 -2.66
C LEU A 67 -0.57 -6.13 -1.65
N ALA A 68 -0.94 -4.93 -2.13
CA ALA A 68 -1.43 -3.85 -1.29
C ALA A 68 -2.64 -4.27 -0.46
N ARG A 69 -3.64 -4.93 -1.08
CA ARG A 69 -4.81 -5.48 -0.38
C ARG A 69 -4.45 -6.53 0.67
N VAL A 70 -3.39 -7.31 0.48
CA VAL A 70 -2.90 -8.23 1.52
C VAL A 70 -2.38 -7.45 2.73
N GLY A 71 -1.62 -6.38 2.51
CA GLY A 71 -1.17 -5.46 3.57
C GLY A 71 -2.34 -4.82 4.31
N LEU A 72 -3.30 -4.25 3.56
CA LEU A 72 -4.53 -3.66 4.09
C LEU A 72 -5.32 -4.66 4.94
N ARG A 73 -5.55 -5.89 4.46
CA ARG A 73 -6.24 -6.93 5.24
C ARG A 73 -5.51 -7.31 6.52
N ARG A 74 -4.17 -7.40 6.49
CA ARG A 74 -3.37 -7.67 7.69
C ARG A 74 -3.52 -6.56 8.72
N ALA A 75 -3.46 -5.30 8.29
CA ALA A 75 -3.69 -4.16 9.17
C ALA A 75 -5.11 -4.15 9.75
N MET A 76 -6.14 -4.42 8.92
CA MET A 76 -7.53 -4.52 9.36
C MET A 76 -7.79 -5.68 10.34
N ALA A 77 -6.99 -6.74 10.28
CA ALA A 77 -7.04 -7.86 11.21
C ALA A 77 -6.31 -7.54 12.53
N HIS A 78 -5.24 -6.75 12.45
CA HIS A 78 -4.53 -6.24 13.63
C HIS A 78 -5.39 -5.22 14.40
N ASP A 79 -6.18 -4.41 13.70
CA ASP A 79 -7.00 -3.37 14.32
C ASP A 79 -8.44 -3.33 13.76
N SER A 80 -9.40 -3.67 14.63
CA SER A 80 -10.82 -3.73 14.30
C SER A 80 -11.46 -2.35 14.13
N MET A 81 -10.83 -1.29 14.65
CA MET A 81 -11.28 0.08 14.55
C MET A 81 -10.73 0.80 13.31
N LEU A 82 -9.75 0.22 12.62
CA LEU A 82 -9.18 0.82 11.42
C LEU A 82 -10.22 0.90 10.28
N THR A 83 -10.45 2.11 9.76
CA THR A 83 -11.32 2.45 8.62
C THR A 83 -10.53 3.30 7.61
N THR A 84 -11.08 3.65 6.44
CA THR A 84 -10.43 4.60 5.51
C THR A 84 -10.11 5.96 6.17
N THR A 85 -10.91 6.42 7.12
CA THR A 85 -10.68 7.72 7.79
C THR A 85 -9.59 7.70 8.87
N GLY A 86 -9.18 6.51 9.33
CA GLY A 86 -8.28 6.34 10.47
C GLY A 86 -8.84 5.38 11.50
N TYR A 87 -8.78 5.72 12.78
CA TYR A 87 -9.40 4.95 13.86
C TYR A 87 -10.86 5.35 14.08
N GLY A 88 -11.79 4.40 13.96
CA GLY A 88 -13.21 4.62 14.18
C GLY A 88 -13.86 5.49 13.09
N ILE A 89 -14.86 6.28 13.49
CA ILE A 89 -15.58 7.22 12.63
C ILE A 89 -15.69 8.56 13.39
N ALA A 90 -15.26 9.67 12.79
CA ALA A 90 -15.18 10.97 13.47
C ALA A 90 -16.52 11.52 13.97
N TRP A 91 -17.65 11.09 13.38
CA TRP A 91 -18.95 11.73 13.55
C TRP A 91 -19.96 10.87 14.34
N GLN A 92 -19.50 9.90 15.14
CA GLN A 92 -20.38 8.97 15.87
C GLN A 92 -21.27 9.65 16.92
N LEU A 93 -21.00 10.90 17.29
CA LEU A 93 -21.78 11.63 18.30
C LEU A 93 -23.22 11.95 17.87
N TYR A 94 -23.52 11.93 16.57
CA TYR A 94 -24.84 12.32 16.04
C TYR A 94 -25.60 11.18 15.34
N LYS A 95 -25.04 9.96 15.36
CA LYS A 95 -25.64 8.80 14.70
C LYS A 95 -26.16 7.81 15.74
N THR A 96 -27.21 7.07 15.38
CA THR A 96 -27.59 5.89 16.14
C THR A 96 -26.48 4.83 16.10
N ASN A 97 -26.43 3.93 17.08
CA ASN A 97 -25.46 2.83 17.11
C ASN A 97 -25.52 1.96 15.83
N ALA A 98 -26.72 1.77 15.26
CA ALA A 98 -26.90 1.01 14.03
C ALA A 98 -26.27 1.70 12.81
N GLU A 99 -26.49 3.01 12.66
CA GLU A 99 -25.90 3.80 11.56
C GLU A 99 -24.38 3.91 11.70
N ALA A 100 -23.87 4.07 12.93
CA ALA A 100 -22.43 4.08 13.18
C ALA A 100 -21.80 2.74 12.80
N ARG A 101 -22.45 1.61 13.13
CA ARG A 101 -21.98 0.28 12.75
C ARG A 101 -22.01 0.08 11.23
N ALA A 102 -23.09 0.45 10.56
CA ALA A 102 -23.20 0.34 9.10
C ALA A 102 -22.14 1.17 8.38
N ALA A 103 -21.92 2.41 8.82
CA ALA A 103 -20.87 3.27 8.29
C ALA A 103 -19.47 2.69 8.54
N SER A 104 -19.22 2.06 9.69
CA SER A 104 -17.93 1.41 9.98
C SER A 104 -17.67 0.25 9.02
N VAL A 105 -18.69 -0.58 8.78
CA VAL A 105 -18.60 -1.70 7.83
C VAL A 105 -18.28 -1.19 6.43
N GLN A 106 -18.95 -0.13 5.97
CA GLN A 106 -18.68 0.44 4.66
C GLN A 106 -17.26 1.01 4.56
N LEU A 107 -16.85 1.87 5.50
CA LEU A 107 -15.51 2.46 5.48
C LEU A 107 -14.39 1.42 5.62
N ARG A 108 -14.67 0.25 6.21
CA ARG A 108 -13.76 -0.89 6.22
C ARG A 108 -13.75 -1.64 4.90
N ALA A 109 -14.89 -1.77 4.23
CA ALA A 109 -14.94 -2.34 2.89
C ALA A 109 -14.18 -1.47 1.89
N ASP A 110 -14.31 -0.14 2.00
CA ASP A 110 -13.63 0.84 1.14
C ASP A 110 -12.10 0.74 1.24
N LEU A 111 -11.53 0.30 2.38
CA LEU A 111 -10.08 0.05 2.49
C LEU A 111 -9.56 -0.99 1.48
N LEU A 112 -10.43 -1.79 0.86
CA LEU A 112 -10.05 -2.86 -0.05
C LEU A 112 -10.34 -2.56 -1.53
N ASP A 113 -10.81 -1.35 -1.86
CA ASP A 113 -10.99 -0.91 -3.24
C ASP A 113 -9.63 -0.67 -3.96
N ASP A 114 -9.67 -0.43 -5.27
CA ASP A 114 -8.44 -0.17 -6.05
C ASP A 114 -7.80 1.18 -5.65
N TRP A 115 -8.61 2.16 -5.26
CA TRP A 115 -8.17 3.47 -4.79
C TRP A 115 -7.28 3.35 -3.55
N SER A 116 -7.76 2.69 -2.51
CA SER A 116 -7.02 2.43 -1.27
C SER A 116 -5.79 1.55 -1.51
N ALA A 117 -5.85 0.60 -2.45
CA ALA A 117 -4.70 -0.21 -2.82
C ALA A 117 -3.57 0.64 -3.42
N ASP A 118 -3.90 1.57 -4.32
CA ASP A 118 -2.93 2.47 -4.93
C ASP A 118 -2.34 3.44 -3.89
N GLN A 119 -3.19 4.02 -3.03
CA GLN A 119 -2.74 4.88 -1.92
C GLN A 119 -1.78 4.17 -0.95
N PHE A 120 -2.00 2.87 -0.71
CA PHE A 120 -1.16 2.07 0.17
C PHE A 120 0.27 1.99 -0.37
N GLU A 121 0.46 1.89 -1.68
CA GLU A 121 1.78 1.92 -2.30
C GLU A 121 2.48 3.27 -2.09
N LEU A 122 1.76 4.38 -2.30
CA LEU A 122 2.33 5.71 -2.08
C LEU A 122 2.72 5.92 -0.60
N ALA A 123 1.85 5.52 0.32
CA ALA A 123 2.15 5.55 1.74
C ALA A 123 3.37 4.67 2.07
N SER A 124 3.46 3.47 1.50
CA SER A 124 4.58 2.55 1.69
C SER A 124 5.90 3.14 1.16
N LEU A 125 5.87 3.82 0.03
CA LEU A 125 7.04 4.51 -0.52
C LEU A 125 7.55 5.60 0.43
N TYR A 126 6.66 6.41 0.99
CA TYR A 126 7.06 7.41 1.99
C TYR A 126 7.60 6.74 3.26
N LEU A 127 6.91 5.73 3.78
CA LEU A 127 7.30 5.00 5.00
C LEU A 127 8.64 4.27 4.85
N SER A 128 8.99 3.82 3.64
CA SER A 128 10.29 3.18 3.36
C SER A 128 11.50 4.10 3.59
N GLN A 129 11.27 5.41 3.69
CA GLN A 129 12.29 6.42 3.97
C GLN A 129 12.39 6.75 5.46
N LEU A 130 11.49 6.21 6.28
CA LEU A 130 11.46 6.50 7.71
C LEU A 130 12.24 5.45 8.50
N GLU A 131 12.93 5.91 9.53
CA GLU A 131 13.64 5.05 10.47
C GLU A 131 12.75 4.84 11.71
N PRO A 132 12.51 3.59 12.13
CA PRO A 132 11.76 3.31 13.34
C PRO A 132 12.59 3.67 14.59
N ARG A 133 11.89 3.97 15.68
CA ARG A 133 12.44 4.21 17.03
C ARG A 133 11.67 3.41 18.06
N LYS A 134 12.18 3.30 19.30
CA LYS A 134 11.54 2.50 20.36
C LYS A 134 10.21 3.10 20.86
N SER A 135 10.15 4.43 21.03
CA SER A 135 8.98 5.12 21.57
C SER A 135 8.11 5.77 20.47
N LEU A 136 6.83 5.97 20.74
CA LEU A 136 5.95 6.72 19.83
C LEU A 136 6.42 8.17 19.70
N ASN A 137 6.39 8.71 18.48
CA ASN A 137 6.68 10.11 18.21
C ASN A 137 5.40 10.94 18.32
N ARG A 138 5.32 11.74 19.39
CA ARG A 138 4.15 12.58 19.68
C ARG A 138 4.15 13.92 18.94
N ASP A 139 5.26 14.25 18.27
CA ASP A 139 5.37 15.50 17.50
C ASP A 139 4.70 15.38 16.12
N TYR A 140 4.42 14.15 15.66
CA TYR A 140 3.86 13.87 14.35
C TYR A 140 2.73 12.85 14.42
N SER A 141 1.52 13.30 14.10
CA SER A 141 0.39 12.38 13.91
C SER A 141 0.43 11.72 12.52
N THR A 142 -0.31 10.62 12.38
CA THR A 142 -0.55 9.95 11.09
C THR A 142 -1.18 10.91 10.08
N TYR A 143 -2.00 11.87 10.53
CA TYR A 143 -2.56 12.91 9.68
C TYR A 143 -1.50 13.86 9.14
N ASN A 144 -0.56 14.31 9.99
CA ASN A 144 0.56 15.13 9.52
C ASN A 144 1.42 14.37 8.51
N LEU A 145 1.69 13.09 8.78
CA LEU A 145 2.59 12.27 7.97
C LEU A 145 1.97 11.84 6.65
N LYS A 146 0.67 11.57 6.59
CA LYS A 146 -0.01 11.24 5.34
C LYS A 146 0.03 12.42 4.35
N HIS A 147 -0.08 13.65 4.84
CA HIS A 147 0.13 14.85 4.01
C HIS A 147 1.58 15.01 3.54
N GLN A 148 2.57 14.53 4.29
CA GLN A 148 3.96 14.48 3.80
C GLN A 148 4.10 13.49 2.65
N ALA A 149 3.43 12.33 2.69
CA ALA A 149 3.40 11.37 1.58
C ALA A 149 2.74 11.97 0.33
N GLU A 150 1.59 12.63 0.50
CA GLU A 150 0.89 13.35 -0.59
C GLU A 150 1.75 14.49 -1.19
N ARG A 151 2.53 15.19 -0.34
CA ARG A 151 3.43 16.25 -0.81
C ARG A 151 4.61 15.67 -1.58
N LEU A 152 5.24 14.61 -1.06
CA LEU A 152 6.31 13.89 -1.76
C LEU A 152 5.86 13.44 -3.15
N SER A 153 4.64 12.89 -3.25
CA SER A 153 4.03 12.51 -4.52
C SER A 153 3.99 13.68 -5.50
N ARG A 154 3.44 14.82 -5.09
CA ARG A 154 3.33 16.03 -5.92
C ARG A 154 4.69 16.60 -6.33
N GLU A 155 5.61 16.76 -5.39
CA GLU A 155 6.93 17.35 -5.64
C GLU A 155 7.80 16.50 -6.58
N ARG A 156 7.56 15.19 -6.61
CA ARG A 156 8.35 14.23 -7.40
C ARG A 156 7.62 13.73 -8.65
N GLY A 157 6.40 14.20 -8.92
CA GLY A 157 5.58 13.69 -10.03
C GLY A 157 5.21 12.22 -9.89
N ILE A 158 5.17 11.69 -8.67
CA ILE A 158 4.82 10.29 -8.38
C ILE A 158 3.31 10.22 -8.17
N ALA A 159 2.53 10.20 -9.23
CA ALA A 159 1.12 9.85 -9.11
C ALA A 159 1.00 8.32 -9.02
N THR A 160 0.13 7.83 -8.14
CA THR A 160 -0.43 6.50 -8.37
C THR A 160 -1.39 6.60 -9.56
N HIS A 161 -1.80 5.45 -10.12
CA HIS A 161 -2.76 5.42 -11.23
C HIS A 161 -4.03 6.24 -10.94
N LEU A 162 -4.38 6.37 -9.66
CA LEU A 162 -5.58 7.05 -9.19
C LEU A 162 -5.31 8.44 -8.58
N GLY A 163 -4.05 8.85 -8.38
CA GLY A 163 -3.71 10.22 -7.98
C GLY A 163 -2.66 10.33 -6.89
N ASN A 164 -2.69 11.42 -6.12
CA ASN A 164 -1.67 11.79 -5.12
C ASN A 164 -2.21 11.92 -3.70
N TYR A 165 -3.49 11.58 -3.50
CA TYR A 165 -4.16 11.66 -2.21
C TYR A 165 -3.90 10.39 -1.38
N VAL A 166 -3.82 10.50 -0.06
CA VAL A 166 -3.72 9.34 0.84
C VAL A 166 -4.76 9.48 1.96
N CYS A 167 -5.62 8.48 2.11
CA CYS A 167 -6.51 8.37 3.25
C CYS A 167 -5.69 8.09 4.52
N ASN A 168 -6.04 8.73 5.64
CA ASN A 168 -5.31 8.56 6.90
C ASN A 168 -5.33 7.08 7.38
N GLY A 169 -6.44 6.37 7.18
CA GLY A 169 -6.55 4.95 7.46
C GLY A 169 -5.62 4.07 6.62
N VAL A 170 -5.50 4.38 5.33
CA VAL A 170 -4.58 3.67 4.44
C VAL A 170 -3.12 3.92 4.84
N PHE A 171 -2.80 5.15 5.25
CA PHE A 171 -1.47 5.47 5.78
C PHE A 171 -1.16 4.66 7.06
N ILE A 172 -2.11 4.57 8.00
CA ILE A 172 -1.98 3.73 9.20
C ILE A 172 -1.77 2.26 8.81
N ALA A 173 -2.55 1.75 7.85
CA ALA A 173 -2.42 0.38 7.37
C ALA A 173 -1.04 0.08 6.78
N ALA A 174 -0.50 1.01 5.99
CA ALA A 174 0.84 0.91 5.44
C ALA A 174 1.92 0.95 6.52
N ALA A 175 1.76 1.81 7.53
CA ALA A 175 2.69 1.90 8.66
C ALA A 175 2.75 0.59 9.46
N LEU A 176 1.57 0.02 9.79
CA LEU A 176 1.48 -1.29 10.45
C LEU A 176 2.12 -2.39 9.60
N SER A 177 1.87 -2.38 8.28
CA SER A 177 2.44 -3.37 7.35
C SER A 177 3.96 -3.25 7.20
N ALA A 178 4.50 -2.04 7.34
CA ALA A 178 5.94 -1.76 7.34
C ALA A 178 6.61 -2.04 8.70
N GLY A 179 5.85 -2.49 9.72
CA GLY A 179 6.38 -2.85 11.04
C GLY A 179 6.51 -1.68 12.01
N PHE A 180 5.91 -0.52 11.71
CA PHE A 180 5.81 0.56 12.68
C PHE A 180 4.74 0.24 13.73
N HIS A 181 4.99 0.68 14.95
CA HIS A 181 3.97 0.74 15.98
C HIS A 181 3.15 2.01 15.81
N VAL A 182 1.84 1.85 15.70
CA VAL A 182 0.87 2.94 15.65
C VAL A 182 -0.05 2.84 16.86
N ARG A 183 -0.30 3.97 17.51
CA ARG A 183 -1.26 4.07 18.61
C ARG A 183 -2.17 5.27 18.42
N GLN A 184 -3.47 5.06 18.52
CA GLN A 184 -4.48 6.12 18.50
C GLN A 184 -4.15 7.20 19.56
N ILE A 185 -4.33 8.47 19.22
CA ILE A 185 -4.00 9.61 20.11
C ILE A 185 -4.87 9.58 21.37
N ASP A 186 -6.17 9.45 21.18
CA ASP A 186 -7.20 9.27 22.21
C ASP A 186 -8.39 8.52 21.59
N TRP A 187 -9.32 8.03 22.40
CA TRP A 187 -10.43 7.18 21.97
C TRP A 187 -11.33 7.82 20.89
N SER A 188 -11.37 9.15 20.82
CA SER A 188 -12.19 9.91 19.86
C SER A 188 -11.41 10.32 18.60
N SER A 189 -10.08 10.25 18.64
CA SER A 189 -9.23 10.69 17.55
C SER A 189 -9.18 9.68 16.41
N LEU A 190 -9.40 10.15 15.18
CA LEU A 190 -9.11 9.36 13.98
C LEU A 190 -7.60 9.08 13.80
N ASN A 191 -6.76 9.83 14.49
CA ASN A 191 -5.33 9.89 14.23
C ASN A 191 -4.55 9.02 15.22
N GLY A 192 -3.36 8.61 14.81
CA GLY A 192 -2.41 7.94 15.68
C GLY A 192 -1.05 8.63 15.72
N PHE A 193 -0.23 8.23 16.68
CA PHE A 193 1.20 8.47 16.66
C PHE A 193 1.92 7.22 16.12
N ILE A 194 3.02 7.43 15.39
CA ILE A 194 3.88 6.34 14.92
C ILE A 194 5.25 6.41 15.58
N ASN A 195 5.94 5.29 15.71
CA ASN A 195 7.30 5.24 16.25
C ASN A 195 8.39 5.54 15.21
N ALA A 196 8.29 6.66 14.46
CA ALA A 196 9.33 7.08 13.50
C ALA A 196 10.21 8.20 14.07
N THR A 197 11.50 8.24 13.69
CA THR A 197 12.42 9.29 14.16
C THR A 197 12.09 10.65 13.54
N THR A 198 12.19 11.73 14.33
CA THR A 198 12.04 13.10 13.82
C THR A 198 13.11 13.43 12.76
N ARG A 199 14.31 12.83 12.88
CA ARG A 199 15.39 12.95 11.89
C ARG A 199 14.95 12.44 10.52
N SER A 200 14.49 11.18 10.44
CA SER A 200 14.08 10.58 9.16
C SER A 200 12.84 11.27 8.57
N ILE A 201 11.90 11.72 9.41
CA ILE A 201 10.73 12.50 8.94
C ILE A 201 11.17 13.82 8.31
N LYS A 202 12.07 14.57 8.96
CA LYS A 202 12.58 15.84 8.41
C LYS A 202 13.38 15.62 7.12
N ALA A 203 14.19 14.57 7.09
CA ALA A 203 15.00 14.15 5.95
C ALA A 203 14.13 13.80 4.71
N ALA A 204 13.12 12.94 4.90
CA ALA A 204 12.16 12.59 3.86
C ALA A 204 11.41 13.82 3.31
N ARG A 205 11.18 14.83 4.16
CA ARG A 205 10.58 16.10 3.75
C ARG A 205 11.52 16.99 2.93
N THR A 206 12.81 17.06 3.26
CA THR A 206 13.78 17.92 2.54
C THR A 206 14.40 17.24 1.32
N GLY A 207 14.05 15.99 1.05
CA GLY A 207 14.63 15.21 -0.05
C GLY A 207 16.10 14.85 0.18
N GLN A 208 16.61 15.01 1.41
CA GLN A 208 17.92 14.54 1.83
C GLN A 208 17.71 13.16 2.48
N LEU A 209 18.38 12.10 2.01
CA LEU A 209 18.43 10.71 2.51
C LEU A 209 17.34 9.74 1.97
N ILE A 210 17.61 8.45 1.66
CA ILE A 210 18.82 7.60 1.50
C ILE A 210 18.48 6.46 0.51
N ASN A 211 19.45 6.11 -0.35
CA ASN A 211 19.57 4.96 -1.27
C ASN A 211 18.76 4.97 -2.59
N ARG A 212 19.40 5.52 -3.64
CA ARG A 212 18.98 5.43 -5.04
C ARG A 212 18.78 4.00 -5.54
N SER A 213 19.40 2.97 -4.94
CA SER A 213 19.26 1.58 -5.40
C SER A 213 17.94 0.93 -4.98
N THR A 214 17.45 1.19 -3.76
CA THR A 214 16.11 0.77 -3.31
C THR A 214 15.02 1.60 -3.99
N MET A 215 15.29 2.88 -4.25
CA MET A 215 14.41 3.75 -5.03
C MET A 215 14.36 3.37 -6.50
N SER A 216 15.45 2.98 -7.17
CA SER A 216 15.45 2.70 -8.62
C SER A 216 14.57 1.51 -9.01
N ALA A 217 14.43 0.51 -8.14
CA ALA A 217 13.54 -0.63 -8.38
C ALA A 217 12.06 -0.27 -8.15
N LEU A 218 11.76 0.61 -7.20
CA LEU A 218 10.42 1.15 -6.98
C LEU A 218 10.03 2.24 -8.00
N TRP A 219 11.01 3.01 -8.48
CA TRP A 219 10.84 4.17 -9.37
C TRP A 219 10.55 3.76 -10.82
N ARG A 220 11.27 2.75 -11.35
CA ARG A 220 11.03 2.24 -12.71
C ARG A 220 9.65 1.61 -12.92
N LEU A 221 8.94 1.27 -11.82
CA LEU A 221 7.61 0.65 -11.84
C LEU A 221 6.44 1.63 -11.61
N VAL A 222 6.71 2.88 -11.26
CA VAL A 222 5.67 3.91 -11.05
C VAL A 222 5.68 4.96 -12.18
N THR A 223 6.78 5.09 -12.93
CA THR A 223 6.93 6.13 -13.97
C THR A 223 7.01 5.59 -15.39
N ALA A 224 6.52 4.37 -15.68
CA ALA A 224 6.35 3.97 -17.08
C ALA A 224 5.18 4.79 -17.66
N PRO A 225 5.41 5.70 -18.63
CA PRO A 225 4.31 6.35 -19.32
C PRO A 225 3.53 5.29 -20.12
N ASP A 226 2.21 5.47 -20.24
CA ASP A 226 1.41 4.74 -21.22
C ASP A 226 2.06 4.87 -22.59
N PRO A 227 2.44 3.77 -23.27
CA PRO A 227 2.81 3.82 -24.66
C PRO A 227 1.54 3.89 -25.49
N GLU A 228 0.82 5.03 -25.46
CA GLU A 228 -0.18 5.45 -26.47
C GLU A 228 -0.97 6.69 -25.99
N VAL A 229 -0.30 7.84 -25.87
CA VAL A 229 -0.95 9.15 -26.16
C VAL A 229 0.07 10.00 -26.92
N SER A 230 0.34 9.59 -28.16
CA SER A 230 1.08 10.38 -29.15
C SER A 230 0.43 10.10 -30.51
N GLU A 231 -0.78 10.62 -30.70
CA GLU A 231 -1.32 10.97 -32.02
C GLU A 231 -2.59 11.80 -31.82
N ALA A 232 -2.45 13.13 -31.87
CA ALA A 232 -3.41 14.11 -32.39
C ALA A 232 -2.97 15.55 -32.03
N ALA A 233 -1.99 16.07 -32.78
CA ALA A 233 -1.87 17.47 -33.22
C ALA A 233 -0.59 17.63 -34.05
#